data_AF-A0A4Y2TU09-F1
#
_entry.id   AF-A0A4Y2TU09-F1
#
_cell.length_a   1.000
_cell.length_b   1.000
_cell.length_c   1.000
_cell.angle_alpha   90.00
_cell.angle_beta   90.00
_cell.angle_gamma   90.00
#
_symmetry.space_group_name_H-M   'P 1'
#
loop_
_entity.id
_entity.type
_entity.pdbx_description
1 polymer ?
#
loop_
_entity_poly.entity_id
_entity_poly.type
_entity_poly.pdbx_seq_one_letter_code
_entity_poly.pdbx_strand_id
1 'polypeptide(L)'
;MRNYGLGGGIVKRLSATIPQDSTHVLYTDRYFTGIKCAEYLLDNNIYMAGTINNNRLSNAQNKLKSEKGLNRGEWDEVVRSDDKMCIVKWKDNKSVTLLSTCIGSEPVSTCKRWSKQEKKKIDVPQPAIIKTYNASMGGSVIDI
;
A
#
# COMPACT_ATOMS: atom_id res chain seq x y z
N MET A 1 6.78 5.43 -23.48
CA MET A 1 6.29 6.24 -22.33
C MET A 1 4.79 6.11 -22.06
N ARG A 2 3.92 5.76 -23.03
CA ARG A 2 2.44 5.77 -22.84
C ARG A 2 1.82 4.68 -21.94
N ASN A 3 2.56 3.65 -21.51
CA ASN A 3 1.97 2.51 -20.79
C ASN A 3 1.84 2.70 -19.26
N TYR A 4 2.57 3.64 -18.64
CA TYR A 4 2.70 3.75 -17.18
C TYR A 4 2.11 5.05 -16.59
N GLY A 5 1.57 5.94 -17.43
CA GLY A 5 1.24 7.32 -17.04
C GLY A 5 2.49 8.14 -16.68
N LEU A 6 2.30 9.42 -16.33
CA LEU A 6 3.41 10.33 -15.98
C LEU A 6 4.17 9.84 -14.74
N GLY A 7 3.46 9.55 -13.65
CA GLY A 7 4.05 9.06 -12.39
C GLY A 7 4.85 7.77 -12.58
N GLY A 8 4.27 6.76 -13.25
CA GLY A 8 4.98 5.50 -13.50
C GLY A 8 6.17 5.65 -14.45
N GLY A 9 6.12 6.61 -15.39
CA GLY A 9 7.27 6.95 -16.23
C GLY A 9 8.45 7.52 -15.43
N ILE A 10 8.16 8.36 -14.43
CA ILE A 10 9.16 8.90 -13.51
C ILE A 10 9.78 7.77 -12.68
N VAL A 11 8.94 6.92 -12.07
CA VAL A 11 9.42 5.77 -11.28
C VAL A 11 10.31 4.87 -12.11
N LYS A 12 9.89 4.50 -13.32
CA LYS A 12 10.71 3.71 -14.25
C LYS A 12 12.09 4.33 -14.48
N ARG A 13 12.14 5.63 -14.78
CA ARG A 13 13.41 6.34 -15.03
C ARG A 13 14.31 6.35 -13.80
N LEU A 14 13.76 6.65 -12.62
CA LEU A 14 14.53 6.70 -11.37
C LEU A 14 14.98 5.31 -10.91
N SER A 15 14.13 4.29 -11.08
CA SER A 15 14.47 2.91 -10.69
C SER A 15 15.62 2.32 -11.49
N ALA A 16 15.90 2.84 -12.70
CA ALA A 16 17.00 2.37 -13.53
C ALA A 16 18.39 2.64 -12.93
N THR A 17 18.50 3.52 -11.93
CA THR A 17 19.76 3.80 -11.24
C THR A 17 19.95 2.95 -9.98
N ILE A 18 19.00 2.08 -9.65
CA ILE A 18 19.06 1.21 -8.48
C ILE A 18 20.00 0.04 -8.80
N PRO A 19 21.03 -0.21 -7.97
CA PRO A 19 21.93 -1.36 -8.13
C PRO A 19 21.16 -2.69 -8.20
N GLN A 20 21.69 -3.64 -8.98
CA GLN A 20 21.05 -4.95 -9.19
C GLN A 20 21.72 -6.06 -8.38
N ASP A 21 22.71 -5.72 -7.57
CA ASP A 21 23.48 -6.62 -6.70
C ASP A 21 22.78 -6.89 -5.35
N SER A 22 21.67 -6.20 -5.08
CA SER A 22 20.88 -6.41 -3.87
C SER A 22 19.38 -6.25 -4.11
N THR A 23 18.58 -6.76 -3.18
CA THR A 23 17.13 -6.63 -3.22
C THR A 23 16.70 -5.28 -2.68
N HIS A 24 15.92 -4.54 -3.46
CA HIS A 24 15.42 -3.22 -3.09
C HIS A 24 13.89 -3.20 -2.99
N VAL A 25 13.37 -2.41 -2.05
CA VAL A 25 11.93 -2.12 -1.91
C VAL A 25 11.74 -0.62 -2.07
N LEU A 26 10.92 -0.22 -3.04
CA LEU A 26 10.51 1.17 -3.25
C LEU A 26 9.20 1.46 -2.51
N TYR A 27 9.23 2.49 -1.66
CA TYR A 27 8.04 3.02 -1.02
C TYR A 27 7.60 4.29 -1.75
N THR A 28 6.36 4.31 -2.23
CA THR A 28 5.86 5.38 -3.10
C THR A 28 4.55 5.98 -2.62
N ASP A 29 4.37 7.28 -2.83
CA ASP A 29 3.09 7.94 -2.61
C ASP A 29 2.02 7.52 -3.63
N ARG A 30 0.80 8.06 -3.45
CA ARG A 30 -0.35 7.77 -4.32
C ARG A 30 -0.17 8.18 -5.77
N TYR A 31 0.59 9.23 -6.05
CA TYR A 31 0.79 9.73 -7.40
C TYR A 31 1.68 8.79 -8.23
N PHE A 32 2.62 8.11 -7.60
CA PHE A 32 3.58 7.20 -8.25
C PHE A 32 3.16 5.72 -8.23
N THR A 33 2.16 5.36 -7.43
CA THR A 33 1.71 3.96 -7.28
C THR A 33 0.65 3.54 -8.31
N GLY A 34 0.82 2.39 -8.94
CA GLY A 34 -0.13 1.78 -9.87
C GLY A 34 0.27 0.37 -10.30
N ILE A 35 -0.69 -0.46 -10.73
CA ILE A 35 -0.49 -1.89 -11.04
C ILE A 35 0.63 -2.11 -12.07
N LYS A 36 0.57 -1.43 -13.23
CA LYS A 36 1.59 -1.55 -14.28
C LYS A 36 2.98 -1.10 -13.83
N CYS A 37 3.06 -0.14 -12.92
CA CYS A 37 4.32 0.32 -12.35
C CYS A 37 4.93 -0.78 -11.46
N ALA A 38 4.08 -1.42 -10.64
CA ALA A 38 4.47 -2.54 -9.79
C ALA A 38 4.93 -3.77 -10.59
N GLU A 39 4.23 -4.09 -11.67
CA GLU A 39 4.63 -5.15 -12.60
C GLU A 39 6.01 -4.87 -13.19
N TYR A 40 6.24 -3.65 -13.70
CA TYR A 40 7.54 -3.26 -14.24
C TYR A 40 8.66 -3.40 -13.21
N LEU A 41 8.45 -2.90 -11.98
CA LEU A 41 9.48 -2.99 -10.94
C LEU A 41 9.77 -4.44 -10.57
N LEU A 42 8.73 -5.27 -10.44
CA LEU A 42 8.87 -6.69 -10.13
C LEU A 42 9.64 -7.43 -11.22
N ASP A 43 9.38 -7.14 -12.50
CA ASP A 43 10.12 -7.71 -13.65
C ASP A 43 11.60 -7.29 -13.66
N ASN A 44 11.95 -6.21 -12.96
CA ASN A 44 13.31 -5.70 -12.80
C ASN A 44 13.86 -5.98 -11.40
N ASN A 45 13.34 -7.00 -10.70
CA ASN A 45 13.80 -7.44 -9.38
C ASN A 45 13.77 -6.34 -8.29
N ILE A 46 12.86 -5.38 -8.44
CA ILE A 46 12.62 -4.31 -7.47
C ILE A 46 11.21 -4.47 -6.92
N TYR A 47 11.10 -4.62 -5.60
CA TYR A 47 9.82 -4.68 -4.93
C TYR A 47 9.25 -3.29 -4.70
N MET A 48 7.94 -3.20 -4.46
CA MET A 48 7.32 -1.94 -4.06
C MET A 48 6.19 -2.10 -3.05
N ALA A 49 5.95 -1.02 -2.32
CA ALA A 49 4.73 -0.82 -1.53
C ALA A 49 4.32 0.66 -1.60
N GLY A 50 3.04 0.92 -1.84
CA GLY A 50 2.57 2.29 -1.98
C GLY A 50 1.09 2.44 -1.76
N THR A 51 0.66 3.64 -1.34
CA THR A 51 -0.78 3.95 -1.35
C THR A 51 -1.27 4.05 -2.78
N ILE A 52 -2.44 3.51 -3.11
CA ILE A 52 -2.97 3.51 -4.48
C ILE A 52 -4.31 4.24 -4.55
N ASN A 53 -4.54 4.96 -5.64
CA ASN A 53 -5.84 5.57 -5.91
C ASN A 53 -6.80 4.48 -6.42
N ASN A 54 -8.05 4.49 -5.96
CA ASN A 54 -9.08 3.54 -6.40
C ASN A 54 -9.23 3.51 -7.93
N ASN A 55 -9.12 4.66 -8.61
CA ASN A 55 -9.20 4.74 -10.06
C ASN A 55 -8.08 3.98 -10.79
N ARG A 56 -7.01 3.61 -10.08
CA ARG A 56 -5.85 2.84 -10.60
C ARG A 56 -5.88 1.36 -10.22
N LEU A 57 -6.93 0.90 -9.53
CA LEU A 57 -7.13 -0.50 -9.17
C LEU A 57 -7.76 -1.32 -10.29
N SER A 58 -8.28 -0.67 -11.34
CA SER A 58 -9.01 -1.34 -12.43
C SER A 58 -10.08 -2.31 -11.84
N ASN A 59 -10.16 -3.54 -12.34
CA ASN A 59 -11.15 -4.52 -11.86
C ASN A 59 -10.87 -5.04 -10.44
N ALA A 60 -9.68 -4.81 -9.86
CA ALA A 60 -9.37 -5.26 -8.50
C ALA A 60 -10.21 -4.54 -7.45
N GLN A 61 -10.69 -3.31 -7.74
CA GLN A 61 -11.59 -2.59 -6.85
C GLN A 61 -12.89 -3.35 -6.58
N ASN A 62 -13.38 -4.12 -7.55
CA ASN A 62 -14.64 -4.86 -7.43
C ASN A 62 -14.52 -6.09 -6.50
N LYS A 63 -13.28 -6.53 -6.23
CA LYS A 63 -13.00 -7.65 -5.32
C LYS A 63 -12.83 -7.20 -3.87
N LEU A 64 -12.60 -5.91 -3.65
CA LEU A 64 -12.43 -5.36 -2.31
C LEU A 64 -13.77 -4.97 -1.69
N LYS A 65 -13.91 -5.20 -0.39
CA LYS A 65 -15.03 -4.71 0.42
C LYS A 65 -15.22 -3.20 0.24
N SER A 66 -16.48 -2.79 0.17
CA SER A 66 -16.85 -1.38 0.10
C SER A 66 -16.46 -0.61 1.36
N GLU A 67 -16.48 0.73 1.31
CA GLU A 67 -16.19 1.58 2.48
C GLU A 67 -17.09 1.28 3.70
N LYS A 68 -18.34 0.87 3.45
CA LYS A 68 -19.33 0.54 4.47
C LYS A 68 -19.22 -0.91 4.96
N GLY A 69 -18.54 -1.78 4.21
CA GLY A 69 -18.35 -3.18 4.54
C GLY A 69 -17.15 -3.46 5.45
N LEU A 70 -16.47 -2.42 5.92
CA LEU A 70 -15.36 -2.50 6.86
C LEU A 70 -15.63 -1.61 8.07
N ASN A 71 -15.52 -2.21 9.25
CA ASN A 71 -15.44 -1.48 10.51
C ASN A 71 -14.03 -0.93 10.73
N ARG A 72 -13.89 -0.02 11.68
CA ARG A 72 -12.57 0.54 12.03
C ARG A 72 -11.64 -0.56 12.55
N GLY A 73 -10.46 -0.64 11.98
CA GLY A 73 -9.44 -1.66 12.25
C GLY A 73 -9.53 -2.89 11.35
N GLU A 74 -10.65 -3.10 10.67
CA GLU A 74 -10.78 -4.19 9.71
C GLU A 74 -10.04 -3.87 8.40
N TRP A 75 -9.66 -4.93 7.71
CA TRP A 75 -9.08 -4.85 6.38
C TRP A 75 -9.70 -5.89 5.45
N ASP A 76 -9.40 -5.72 4.17
CA ASP A 76 -9.65 -6.69 3.13
C ASP A 76 -8.41 -6.80 2.25
N GLU A 77 -8.07 -8.01 1.84
CA GLU A 77 -6.87 -8.29 1.05
C GLU A 77 -7.23 -9.08 -0.19
N VAL A 78 -6.76 -8.60 -1.34
CA VAL A 78 -6.87 -9.30 -2.62
C VAL A 78 -5.47 -9.59 -3.10
N VAL A 79 -5.15 -10.87 -3.24
CA VAL A 79 -3.88 -11.35 -3.77
C VAL A 79 -4.07 -11.68 -5.26
N ARG A 80 -3.07 -11.32 -6.07
CA ARG A 80 -3.01 -11.70 -7.48
C ARG A 80 -2.79 -13.22 -7.57
N SER A 81 -3.32 -13.86 -8.60
CA SER A 81 -3.32 -15.32 -8.73
C SER A 81 -1.93 -16.00 -8.77
N ASP A 82 -0.86 -15.23 -8.95
CA ASP A 82 0.52 -15.72 -8.94
C ASP A 82 1.23 -15.45 -7.60
N ASP A 83 0.51 -14.94 -6.60
CA ASP A 83 0.99 -14.59 -5.26
C ASP A 83 2.12 -13.54 -5.20
N LYS A 84 2.41 -12.84 -6.31
CA LYS A 84 3.49 -11.84 -6.37
C LYS A 84 3.05 -10.41 -6.08
N MET A 85 1.77 -10.19 -5.87
CA MET A 85 1.20 -8.87 -5.67
C MET A 85 -0.08 -8.97 -4.85
N CYS A 86 -0.26 -8.05 -3.91
CA CYS A 86 -1.51 -7.92 -3.18
C CYS A 86 -1.96 -6.46 -3.10
N ILE A 87 -3.25 -6.30 -2.85
CA ILE A 87 -3.88 -5.02 -2.53
C ILE A 87 -4.55 -5.18 -1.18
N VAL A 88 -4.16 -4.35 -0.22
CA VAL A 88 -4.73 -4.33 1.12
C VAL A 88 -5.48 -3.02 1.31
N LYS A 89 -6.76 -3.13 1.65
CA LYS A 89 -7.59 -1.99 2.06
C LYS A 89 -7.82 -2.05 3.55
N TRP A 90 -7.35 -1.06 4.29
CA TRP A 90 -7.49 -0.98 5.75
C TRP A 90 -8.33 0.23 6.14
N LYS A 91 -9.26 0.04 7.08
CA LYS A 91 -10.18 1.09 7.53
C LYS A 91 -9.73 1.68 8.87
N ASP A 92 -9.24 2.92 8.86
CA ASP A 92 -9.24 3.74 10.08
C ASP A 92 -10.53 4.58 10.13
N ASN A 93 -10.44 5.91 10.24
CA ASN A 93 -11.61 6.79 10.08
C ASN A 93 -12.11 6.78 8.63
N LYS A 94 -11.20 6.62 7.68
CA LYS A 94 -11.46 6.41 6.25
C LYS A 94 -10.54 5.29 5.76
N SER A 95 -10.97 4.55 4.74
CA SER A 95 -10.09 3.53 4.19
C SER A 95 -8.86 4.12 3.50
N VAL A 96 -7.73 3.44 3.68
CA VAL A 96 -6.55 3.57 2.84
C VAL A 96 -6.34 2.25 2.10
N THR A 97 -5.99 2.33 0.82
CA THR A 97 -5.67 1.15 0.01
C THR A 97 -4.19 1.22 -0.36
N LEU A 98 -3.47 0.12 -0.14
CA LEU A 98 -2.09 -0.04 -0.57
C LEU A 98 -1.95 -1.18 -1.57
N LEU A 99 -1.03 -1.00 -2.49
CA LEU A 99 -0.53 -2.01 -3.41
C LEU A 99 0.85 -2.44 -2.93
N SER A 100 1.15 -3.73 -2.91
CA SER A 100 2.50 -4.23 -2.64
C SER A 100 2.84 -5.47 -3.47
N THR A 101 4.13 -5.65 -3.71
CA THR A 101 4.72 -6.87 -4.27
C THR A 101 5.59 -7.64 -3.28
N CYS A 102 5.66 -7.21 -2.01
CA CYS A 102 6.56 -7.82 -1.02
C CYS A 102 5.95 -8.04 0.37
N ILE A 103 4.85 -7.37 0.72
CA ILE A 103 4.25 -7.49 2.05
C ILE A 103 2.72 -7.37 2.00
N GLY A 104 2.04 -8.30 2.64
CA GLY A 104 0.58 -8.34 2.74
C GLY A 104 0.06 -7.87 4.10
N SER A 105 -1.07 -8.44 4.52
CA SER A 105 -1.69 -8.05 5.79
C SER A 105 -1.02 -8.62 7.05
N GLU A 106 -0.36 -9.77 6.94
CA GLU A 106 0.23 -10.48 8.09
C GLU A 106 1.74 -10.21 8.27
N PRO A 107 2.27 -10.27 9.51
CA PRO A 107 1.53 -10.43 10.77
C PRO A 107 0.78 -9.14 11.16
N VAL A 108 -0.45 -9.29 11.63
CA VAL A 108 -1.23 -8.16 12.16
C VAL A 108 -0.67 -7.70 13.50
N SER A 109 -0.54 -6.39 13.64
CA SER A 109 -0.12 -5.72 14.87
C SER A 109 -1.20 -4.76 15.36
N THR A 110 -0.91 -3.92 16.34
CA THR A 110 -1.83 -2.90 16.85
C THR A 110 -1.17 -1.53 16.79
N CYS A 111 -1.96 -0.50 16.47
CA CYS A 111 -1.51 0.88 16.56
C CYS A 111 -2.50 1.73 17.40
N LYS A 112 -1.97 2.73 18.09
CA LYS A 112 -2.80 3.72 18.79
C LYS A 112 -3.39 4.71 17.78
N ARG A 113 -4.69 4.94 17.85
CA ARG A 113 -5.40 5.93 17.02
C ARG A 113 -6.41 6.72 17.83
N TRP A 114 -6.53 8.01 17.54
CA TRP A 114 -7.54 8.84 18.20
C TRP A 114 -8.96 8.41 17.81
N SER A 115 -9.83 8.21 18.79
CA SER A 115 -11.27 8.01 18.60
C SER A 115 -12.01 9.29 18.98
N LYS A 116 -12.71 9.90 18.01
CA LYS A 116 -13.56 11.07 18.29
C LYS A 116 -14.77 10.72 19.18
N GLN A 117 -15.29 9.50 19.04
CA GLN A 117 -16.42 9.01 19.82
C GLN A 117 -16.04 8.80 21.29
N GLU A 118 -14.88 8.20 21.55
CA GLU A 118 -14.42 7.92 22.92
C GLU A 118 -13.53 9.02 23.50
N LYS A 119 -13.14 10.02 22.69
CA LYS A 119 -12.23 11.12 23.05
C LYS A 119 -10.92 10.65 23.69
N LYS A 120 -10.37 9.53 23.21
CA LYS A 120 -9.10 8.95 23.66
C LYS A 120 -8.41 8.18 22.53
N LYS A 121 -7.13 7.83 22.74
CA LYS A 121 -6.43 6.88 21.88
C LYS A 121 -6.92 5.46 22.17
N ILE A 122 -7.32 4.75 21.12
CA ILE A 122 -7.75 3.35 21.16
C ILE A 122 -6.75 2.48 20.39
N ASP A 123 -6.75 1.20 20.72
CA ASP A 123 -6.01 0.18 19.99
C ASP A 123 -6.78 -0.24 18.73
N VAL A 124 -6.12 -0.14 17.58
CA VAL A 124 -6.69 -0.52 16.29
C VAL A 124 -5.79 -1.56 15.64
N PRO A 125 -6.32 -2.74 15.23
CA PRO A 125 -5.57 -3.71 14.45
C PRO A 125 -4.97 -3.05 13.20
N GLN A 126 -3.69 -3.33 12.96
CA GLN A 126 -2.88 -2.73 11.92
C GLN A 126 -2.18 -3.83 11.11
N PRO A 127 -2.59 -4.03 9.85
CA PRO A 127 -1.90 -4.93 8.93
C PRO A 127 -0.42 -4.58 8.75
N ALA A 128 0.41 -5.59 8.50
CA ALA A 128 1.86 -5.46 8.38
C ALA A 128 2.29 -4.42 7.32
N ILE A 129 1.67 -4.46 6.14
CA ILE A 129 1.89 -3.46 5.08
C ILE A 129 1.65 -2.01 5.55
N ILE A 130 0.64 -1.78 6.40
CA ILE A 130 0.32 -0.43 6.92
C ILE A 130 1.44 0.04 7.85
N LYS A 131 1.90 -0.84 8.75
CA LYS A 131 2.99 -0.54 9.67
C LYS A 131 4.27 -0.22 8.92
N THR A 132 4.66 -1.11 8.01
CA THR A 132 5.90 -0.99 7.23
C THR A 132 5.89 0.26 6.34
N TYR A 133 4.80 0.51 5.60
CA TYR A 133 4.68 1.70 4.76
C TYR A 133 4.83 3.01 5.56
N ASN A 134 4.16 3.12 6.71
CA ASN A 134 4.25 4.33 7.55
C ASN A 134 5.66 4.54 8.12
N ALA A 135 6.37 3.48 8.47
CA ALA A 135 7.76 3.57 8.91
C ALA A 135 8.70 4.05 7.79
N SER A 136 8.52 3.52 6.57
CA SER A 136 9.40 3.82 5.43
C SER A 136 9.16 5.19 4.80
N MET A 137 7.92 5.69 4.79
CA MET A 137 7.59 7.00 4.18
C MET A 137 7.90 8.20 5.09
N GLY A 138 8.70 8.03 6.14
CA GLY A 138 9.14 9.13 7.01
C GLY A 138 8.23 9.41 8.21
N GLY A 139 7.50 8.40 8.70
CA GLY A 139 7.01 8.40 10.09
C GLY A 139 6.16 9.59 10.50
N SER A 140 5.18 10.02 9.69
CA SER A 140 4.17 11.00 10.11
C SER A 140 2.91 10.31 10.65
N VAL A 141 3.08 9.62 11.77
CA VAL A 141 2.06 9.62 12.83
C VAL A 141 2.83 9.97 14.10
N ILE A 142 3.11 11.26 14.26
CA ILE A 142 3.60 11.80 15.52
C ILE A 142 2.51 11.48 16.54
N ASP A 143 2.90 10.74 17.57
CA ASP A 143 2.11 10.58 18.78
C ASP A 143 1.97 11.96 19.45
N ILE A 144 0.84 12.61 19.18
CA ILE A 144 0.23 13.63 20.06
C ILE A 144 -1.14 13.11 20.49
#